data_AF-A0A7S0IWI6-F1
#
_entry.id   AF-A0A7S0IWI6-F1
#
_cell.length_a   1.000
_cell.length_b   1.000
_cell.length_c   1.000
_cell.angle_alpha   90.00
_cell.angle_beta   90.00
_cell.angle_gamma   90.00
#
_symmetry.space_group_name_H-M   'P 1'
#
loop_
_entity.id
_entity.type
_entity.pdbx_description
1 polymer ?
#
loop_
_entity_poly.entity_id
_entity_poly.type
_entity_poly.pdbx_seq_one_letter_code
_entity_poly.pdbx_strand_id
1 'polypeptide(L)'
;SGLIFVMDRSVGNLLEQTPPFLLALWLHAFAVSPDDAAWYGWVWLLMRSTYPVMFAYPSMSPALWSAQRSLGISWVSFVTWPSYAVVWRMLYGAAKVCW
;
A
#
# COMPACT_ATOMS: atom_id res chain seq x y z
N SER A 1 -18.58 3.53 18.19
CA SER A 1 -18.93 3.94 16.81
C SER A 1 -18.17 3.09 15.81
N GLY A 2 -18.81 2.60 14.74
CA GLY A 2 -18.16 1.75 13.72
C GLY A 2 -16.95 2.38 13.03
N LEU A 3 -16.90 3.72 12.96
CA LEU A 3 -15.75 4.47 12.43
C LEU A 3 -14.44 4.18 13.18
N ILE A 4 -14.48 4.08 14.51
CA ILE A 4 -13.26 3.88 15.33
C ILE A 4 -12.63 2.52 14.99
N PHE A 5 -13.43 1.46 14.95
CA PHE A 5 -12.97 0.12 14.59
C PHE A 5 -12.37 0.08 13.17
N VAL A 6 -12.98 0.80 12.23
CA VAL A 6 -12.52 0.91 10.85
C VAL A 6 -11.16 1.63 10.79
N MET A 7 -10.99 2.70 11.56
CA MET A 7 -9.71 3.42 11.67
C MET A 7 -8.62 2.56 12.33
N ASP A 8 -8.94 1.82 13.40
CA ASP A 8 -7.98 0.90 14.05
C ASP A 8 -7.48 -0.17 13.09
N ARG A 9 -8.36 -0.74 12.27
CA ARG A 9 -7.99 -1.70 11.21
C ARG A 9 -7.13 -1.07 10.13
N SER A 10 -7.40 0.18 9.76
CA SER A 10 -6.58 0.92 8.82
C SER A 10 -5.16 1.13 9.35
N VAL A 11 -5.01 1.54 10.61
CA VAL A 11 -3.70 1.73 11.24
C VAL A 11 -2.97 0.39 11.37
N GLY A 12 -3.66 -0.67 11.80
CA GLY A 12 -3.11 -2.03 11.85
C GLY A 12 -2.52 -2.46 10.51
N ASN A 13 -3.23 -2.23 9.40
CA ASN A 13 -2.71 -2.57 8.08
C ASN A 13 -1.46 -1.76 7.69
N LEU A 14 -1.42 -0.47 8.01
CA LEU A 14 -0.24 0.36 7.75
C LEU A 14 0.98 -0.16 8.52
N LEU A 15 0.79 -0.54 9.78
CA LEU A 15 1.85 -1.11 10.61
C LEU A 15 2.33 -2.47 10.08
N GLU A 16 1.43 -3.36 9.67
CA GLU A 16 1.77 -4.67 9.09
C GLU A 16 2.58 -4.54 7.78
N GLN A 17 2.35 -3.47 7.02
CA GLN A 17 2.96 -3.26 5.71
C GLN A 17 4.28 -2.50 5.78
N THR A 18 4.56 -1.82 6.89
CA THR A 18 5.77 -1.02 7.06
C THR A 18 7.04 -1.87 7.10
N PRO A 19 7.12 -2.99 7.86
CA PRO A 19 8.31 -3.84 7.88
C PRO A 19 8.73 -4.40 6.51
N PRO A 20 7.86 -5.04 5.71
CA PRO A 20 8.25 -5.56 4.40
C PRO A 20 8.63 -4.43 3.43
N PHE A 21 7.99 -3.26 3.53
CA PHE A 21 8.34 -2.09 2.74
C PHE A 21 9.74 -1.57 3.07
N LEU A 22 10.06 -1.31 4.34
CA LEU A 22 11.36 -0.80 4.75
C LEU A 22 12.48 -1.78 4.39
N LEU A 23 12.26 -3.08 4.62
CA LEU A 23 13.22 -4.11 4.24
C LEU A 23 13.49 -4.07 2.74
N ALA A 24 12.44 -4.06 1.91
CA ALA A 24 12.57 -4.03 0.46
C ALA A 24 13.26 -2.76 -0.04
N LEU A 25 12.90 -1.60 0.52
CA LEU A 25 13.48 -0.30 0.19
C LEU A 25 14.98 -0.26 0.46
N TRP A 26 15.39 -0.67 1.65
CA TRP A 26 16.81 -0.67 2.04
C TRP A 26 17.62 -1.68 1.25
N LEU A 27 17.10 -2.91 1.08
CA LEU A 27 17.78 -3.91 0.25
C LEU A 27 17.96 -3.42 -1.19
N HIS A 28 16.94 -2.78 -1.77
CA HIS A 28 17.03 -2.23 -3.12
C HIS A 28 18.00 -1.04 -3.20
N ALA A 29 18.01 -0.17 -2.20
CA ALA A 29 18.91 0.97 -2.14
C ALA A 29 20.39 0.55 -2.04
N PHE A 30 20.68 -0.49 -1.25
CA PHE A 30 22.04 -1.00 -1.10
C PHE A 30 22.50 -1.88 -2.26
N ALA A 31 21.62 -2.72 -2.82
CA ALA A 31 22.01 -3.70 -3.83
C ALA A 31 21.85 -3.19 -5.27
N VAL A 32 20.90 -2.30 -5.54
CA VAL A 32 20.54 -1.90 -6.92
C VAL A 32 20.82 -0.43 -7.17
N SER A 33 20.05 0.47 -6.55
CA SER A 33 20.19 1.91 -6.72
C SER A 33 19.38 2.66 -5.65
N PRO A 34 19.98 3.67 -4.98
CA PRO A 34 19.25 4.51 -4.02
C PRO A 34 18.22 5.42 -4.71
N ASP A 35 18.47 5.85 -5.95
CA ASP A 35 17.54 6.73 -6.68
C ASP A 35 16.25 5.99 -7.07
N ASP A 36 16.39 4.77 -7.59
CA ASP A 36 15.24 3.91 -7.91
C ASP A 36 14.47 3.53 -6.65
N ALA A 37 15.18 3.19 -5.57
CA ALA A 37 14.56 2.90 -4.28
C ALA A 37 13.75 4.10 -3.78
N ALA A 38 14.28 5.32 -3.87
CA ALA A 38 13.56 6.53 -3.49
C ALA A 38 12.29 6.73 -4.32
N TRP A 39 12.34 6.52 -5.64
CA TRP A 39 11.16 6.61 -6.50
C TRP A 39 10.08 5.60 -6.12
N TYR A 40 10.43 4.31 -5.98
CA TYR A 40 9.49 3.28 -5.53
C TYR A 40 8.94 3.56 -4.12
N GLY A 41 9.80 4.10 -3.24
CA GLY A 41 9.42 4.56 -1.91
C GLY A 41 8.33 5.62 -1.95
N TRP A 42 8.48 6.66 -2.77
CA TRP A 42 7.47 7.71 -2.95
C TRP A 42 6.16 7.18 -3.50
N VAL A 43 6.21 6.29 -4.50
CA VAL A 43 5.00 5.66 -5.06
C VAL A 43 4.25 4.88 -3.97
N TRP A 44 4.96 4.10 -3.16
CA TRP A 44 4.36 3.36 -2.06
C TRP A 44 3.77 4.29 -0.98
N LEU A 45 4.47 5.37 -0.62
CA LEU A 45 3.98 6.35 0.36
C LEU A 45 2.70 7.04 -0.10
N LEU A 46 2.62 7.43 -1.38
CA LEU A 46 1.42 8.03 -1.97
C LEU A 46 0.24 7.07 -1.96
N MET A 47 0.47 5.79 -2.27
CA MET A 47 -0.57 4.77 -2.16
C MET A 47 -1.05 4.68 -0.69
N ARG A 48 -0.13 4.58 0.26
CA ARG A 48 -0.45 4.41 1.69
C ARG A 48 -1.10 5.62 2.33
N SER A 49 -0.80 6.83 1.89
CA SER A 49 -1.49 8.04 2.37
C SER A 49 -2.97 8.08 1.96
N THR A 50 -3.31 7.49 0.81
CA THR A 50 -4.71 7.39 0.35
C THR A 50 -5.50 6.24 0.99
N TYR A 51 -4.81 5.25 1.56
CA TYR A 51 -5.44 4.04 2.13
C TYR A 51 -6.50 4.33 3.22
N PRO A 52 -6.26 5.19 4.23
CA PRO A 52 -7.26 5.47 5.26
C PRO A 52 -8.52 6.16 4.72
N VAL A 53 -8.36 7.00 3.68
CA VAL A 53 -9.47 7.67 3.00
C VAL A 53 -10.36 6.66 2.29
N MET A 54 -9.76 5.66 1.63
CA MET A 54 -10.49 4.56 0.99
C MET A 54 -11.15 3.60 2.00
N PHE A 55 -10.68 3.62 3.26
CA PHE A 55 -11.22 2.82 4.36
C PHE A 55 -12.35 3.55 5.12
N ALA A 56 -12.49 4.88 4.98
CA ALA A 56 -13.48 5.70 5.68
C ALA A 56 -14.92 5.46 5.19
N TYR A 57 -15.51 4.36 5.66
CA TYR A 57 -16.84 3.86 5.34
C TYR A 57 -18.01 4.86 5.60
N PRO A 58 -18.02 5.67 6.67
CA PRO A 58 -19.18 6.52 7.00
C PRO A 58 -19.33 7.80 6.17
N SER A 59 -18.30 8.21 5.43
CA SER A 59 -18.30 9.43 4.60
C SER A 59 -18.30 9.14 3.10
N MET A 60 -18.44 7.86 2.70
CA MET A 60 -18.43 7.48 1.30
C MET A 60 -19.78 7.80 0.64
N SER A 61 -19.76 8.47 -0.52
CA SER A 61 -20.99 8.84 -1.22
C SER A 61 -21.77 7.58 -1.65
N PRO A 62 -23.12 7.63 -1.71
CA PRO A 62 -23.94 6.49 -2.14
C PRO A 62 -23.54 5.93 -3.52
N ALA A 63 -23.04 6.78 -4.41
CA ALA A 63 -22.55 6.41 -5.74
C ALA A 63 -21.27 5.54 -5.66
N LEU A 64 -20.29 5.94 -4.86
CA LEU A 64 -19.05 5.16 -4.65
C LEU A 64 -19.32 3.81 -4.00
N TRP A 65 -20.28 3.76 -3.08
CA TRP A 65 -20.68 2.52 -2.43
C TRP A 65 -21.45 1.58 -3.37
N SER A 66 -22.32 2.12 -4.24
CA SER A 66 -22.99 1.36 -5.29
C SER A 66 -21.98 0.79 -6.29
N ALA A 67 -21.01 1.59 -6.72
CA ALA A 67 -19.93 1.16 -7.63
C ALA A 67 -19.06 0.06 -7.01
N GLN A 68 -18.71 0.15 -5.72
CA GLN A 68 -17.98 -0.91 -5.02
C GLN A 68 -18.71 -2.26 -5.10
N ARG A 69 -20.02 -2.25 -4.86
CA ARG A 69 -20.86 -3.46 -4.87
C ARG A 69 -21.10 -3.99 -6.28
N SER A 70 -21.27 -3.12 -7.27
CA SER A 70 -21.48 -3.54 -8.66
C SER A 70 -20.21 -4.14 -9.29
N LEU A 71 -19.04 -3.64 -8.90
CA LEU A 71 -17.75 -4.14 -9.40
C LEU A 71 -17.23 -5.36 -8.61
N GLY A 72 -17.77 -5.62 -7.41
CA GLY A 72 -17.30 -6.69 -6.53
C GLY A 72 -15.87 -6.48 -6.01
N ILE A 73 -15.33 -5.26 -6.12
CA ILE A 73 -13.95 -4.91 -5.75
C ILE A 73 -14.00 -3.97 -4.55
N SER A 74 -13.16 -4.23 -3.53
CA SER A 74 -12.97 -3.28 -2.43
C SER A 74 -12.10 -2.11 -2.88
N TRP A 75 -12.49 -0.87 -2.57
CA TRP A 75 -11.67 0.32 -2.86
C TRP A 75 -10.26 0.23 -2.28
N VAL A 76 -10.17 -0.44 -1.13
CA VAL A 76 -8.93 -0.74 -0.42
C VAL A 76 -8.00 -1.63 -1.27
N SER A 77 -8.55 -2.54 -2.08
CA SER A 77 -7.79 -3.43 -2.96
C SER A 77 -7.04 -2.67 -4.06
N PHE A 78 -7.59 -1.55 -4.56
CA PHE A 78 -6.92 -0.72 -5.56
C PHE A 78 -5.63 -0.06 -5.04
N VAL A 79 -5.53 0.15 -3.74
CA VAL A 79 -4.32 0.66 -3.12
C VAL A 79 -3.40 -0.48 -2.70
N THR A 80 -3.99 -1.55 -2.18
CA THR A 80 -3.26 -2.67 -1.57
C THR A 80 -2.46 -3.45 -2.61
N TRP A 81 -3.09 -3.88 -3.71
CA TRP A 81 -2.41 -4.72 -4.72
C TRP A 81 -1.23 -4.02 -5.39
N PRO A 82 -1.35 -2.77 -5.86
CA PRO A 82 -0.20 -2.04 -6.39
C PRO A 82 0.89 -1.81 -5.35
N SER A 83 0.53 -1.54 -4.08
CA SER A 83 1.52 -1.40 -3.00
C SER A 83 2.36 -2.68 -2.83
N TYR A 84 1.75 -3.86 -2.92
CA TYR A 84 2.47 -5.13 -2.92
C TYR A 84 3.36 -5.30 -4.15
N ALA A 85 2.89 -4.92 -5.33
CA ALA A 85 3.68 -5.00 -6.55
C ALA A 85 4.96 -4.14 -6.47
N VAL A 86 4.88 -2.96 -5.86
CA VAL A 86 6.05 -2.09 -5.62
C VAL A 86 7.06 -2.76 -4.68
N VAL A 87 6.60 -3.32 -3.56
CA VAL A 87 7.46 -4.04 -2.61
C VAL A 87 8.12 -5.25 -3.28
N TRP A 88 7.35 -6.06 -4.01
CA TRP A 88 7.87 -7.21 -4.76
C TRP A 88 8.89 -6.80 -5.82
N ARG A 89 8.65 -5.70 -6.54
CA ARG A 89 9.58 -5.21 -7.56
C ARG A 89 10.93 -4.81 -6.95
N MET A 90 10.91 -4.20 -5.77
CA MET A 90 12.13 -3.84 -5.03
C MET A 90 12.87 -5.09 -4.54
N LEU A 91 12.17 -6.02 -3.89
CA LEU A 91 12.74 -7.29 -3.41
C LEU A 91 13.32 -8.14 -4.53
N TYR A 92 12.59 -8.30 -5.63
CA TYR A 92 13.07 -9.03 -6.80
C TYR A 92 14.31 -8.37 -7.43
N GLY A 93 14.33 -7.03 -7.47
CA GLY A 93 15.50 -6.27 -7.92
C GLY A 93 16.73 -6.57 -7.06
N ALA A 94 16.58 -6.52 -5.73
CA ALA A 94 17.66 -6.82 -4.81
C ALA A 94 18.13 -8.28 -4.93
N ALA A 95 17.19 -9.24 -4.97
CA ALA A 95 17.51 -10.66 -5.07
C ALA A 95 18.30 -11.02 -6.34
N LYS A 96 17.99 -10.38 -7.47
CA LYS A 96 18.71 -10.58 -8.74
C LYS A 96 20.16 -10.11 -8.73
N VAL A 97 20.54 -9.22 -7.83
CA VAL A 97 21.94 -8.74 -7.73
C VAL A 97 22.74 -9.64 -6.79
N CYS A 98 22.08 -10.28 -5.82
CA CYS A 98 22.73 -11.17 -4.85
C CYS A 98 22.97 -12.61 -5.38
N TRP A 99 22.50 -12.94 -6.58
CA TRP A 99 22.60 -14.26 -7.21
C TRP A 99 23.24 -14.16 -8.59
#